data_AF-A0A9D5RHB4-F1
#
_entry.id   AF-A0A9D5RHB4-F1
#
_cell.length_a   1.000
_cell.length_b   1.000
_cell.length_c   1.000
_cell.angle_alpha   90.00
_cell.angle_beta   90.00
_cell.angle_gamma   90.00
#
_symmetry.space_group_name_H-M   'P 1'
#
loop_
_entity.id
_entity.type
_entity.pdbx_description
1 polymer ?
#
loop_
_entity_poly.entity_id
_entity_poly.type
_entity_poly.pdbx_seq_one_letter_code
_entity_poly.pdbx_strand_id
1 'polypeptide(L)'
;MVYSIELPEYVLFDIDSSPLPTYGNQEGKGFNYHYQAHDYHPKVCFDVLTENLLRTTLYDGTDYCSKDSSDFLKPLIAEYKKNYPFVHLTPKQRLPS
;
A
#
# COMPACT_ATOMS: atom_id res chain seq x y z
N MET A 1 -10.80 -23.45 -18.98
CA MET A 1 -9.49 -22.77 -19.04
C MET A 1 -9.00 -22.63 -17.61
N VAL A 2 -7.92 -23.32 -17.26
CA VAL A 2 -7.26 -23.16 -15.95
C VAL A 2 -6.20 -22.08 -16.15
N TYR A 3 -6.37 -20.94 -15.51
CA TYR A 3 -5.29 -19.94 -15.45
C TYR A 3 -4.18 -20.53 -14.59
N SER A 4 -3.04 -20.85 -15.19
CA SER A 4 -1.79 -21.05 -14.47
C SER A 4 -1.26 -19.66 -14.12
N ILE A 5 -1.39 -19.27 -12.85
CA ILE A 5 -0.69 -18.10 -12.32
C ILE A 5 0.78 -18.52 -12.21
N GLU A 6 1.60 -18.05 -13.15
CA GLU A 6 3.05 -18.16 -12.98
C GLU A 6 3.45 -17.30 -11.78
N LEU A 7 4.20 -17.90 -10.86
CA LEU A 7 4.69 -17.17 -9.69
C LEU A 7 5.73 -16.15 -10.15
N PRO A 8 5.54 -14.86 -9.85
CA PRO A 8 6.47 -13.84 -10.29
C PRO A 8 7.81 -14.03 -9.58
N GLU A 9 8.92 -14.00 -10.32
CA GLU A 9 10.27 -14.12 -9.74
C GLU A 9 10.59 -12.95 -8.80
N TYR A 10 10.01 -11.79 -9.05
CA TYR A 10 10.19 -10.56 -8.27
C TYR A 10 8.84 -9.95 -7.89
N VAL A 11 8.78 -9.34 -6.71
CA VAL A 11 7.68 -8.47 -6.30
C VAL A 11 8.26 -7.16 -5.78
N LEU A 12 7.78 -6.05 -6.35
CA LEU A 12 8.23 -4.72 -6.01
C LEU A 12 7.12 -3.98 -5.29
N PHE A 13 7.30 -3.74 -3.98
CA PHE A 13 6.30 -3.06 -3.16
C PHE A 13 6.39 -1.53 -3.31
N ASP A 14 5.29 -0.90 -3.73
CA ASP A 14 5.10 0.55 -3.65
C ASP A 14 4.08 0.87 -2.58
N ILE A 15 4.45 1.70 -1.61
CA ILE A 15 3.51 2.24 -0.62
C ILE A 15 3.13 3.63 -1.08
N ASP A 16 1.83 3.89 -1.16
CA ASP A 16 1.33 5.23 -1.37
C ASP A 16 0.12 5.51 -0.47
N SER A 17 -0.37 6.74 -0.54
CA SER A 17 -1.59 7.20 0.10
C SER A 17 -2.47 7.87 -0.95
N SER A 18 -3.74 7.51 -1.00
CA SER A 18 -4.68 8.06 -1.98
C SER A 18 -5.76 8.88 -1.27
N PRO A 19 -5.95 10.17 -1.60
CA PRO A 19 -7.03 10.97 -1.01
C PRO A 19 -8.38 10.46 -1.52
N LEU A 20 -9.28 10.16 -0.58
CA LEU A 20 -10.65 9.72 -0.85
C LEU A 20 -11.62 10.74 -0.23
N PRO A 21 -12.21 11.64 -1.03
CA PRO A 21 -13.07 12.71 -0.52
C PRO A 21 -14.21 12.17 0.35
N THR A 22 -14.47 12.87 1.45
CA THR A 22 -15.61 12.56 2.33
C THR A 22 -16.66 13.67 2.28
N TYR A 23 -17.91 13.29 2.57
CA TYR A 23 -19.06 14.19 2.56
C TYR A 23 -19.80 14.09 3.90
N GLY A 24 -20.37 15.21 4.37
CA GLY A 24 -21.09 15.22 5.64
C GLY A 24 -20.22 14.80 6.82
N ASN A 25 -20.71 13.93 7.71
CA ASN A 25 -20.04 13.49 8.93
C ASN A 25 -19.62 12.01 8.90
N GLN A 26 -19.06 11.57 7.77
CA GLN A 26 -18.53 10.22 7.65
C GLN A 26 -17.48 9.94 8.73
N GLU A 27 -17.62 8.79 9.41
CA GLU A 27 -16.74 8.35 10.49
C GLU A 27 -15.32 8.11 9.98
N GLY A 28 -14.31 8.52 10.72
CA GLY A 28 -12.89 8.33 10.37
C GLY A 28 -12.34 9.29 9.31
N LYS A 29 -13.12 10.30 8.89
CA LYS A 29 -12.59 11.39 8.06
C LYS A 29 -11.58 12.21 8.85
N GLY A 30 -10.45 12.54 8.24
CA GLY A 30 -9.48 13.49 8.80
C GLY A 30 -9.41 14.74 7.93
N PHE A 31 -8.90 15.83 8.51
CA PHE A 31 -8.54 16.99 7.71
C PHE A 31 -7.15 16.80 7.14
N ASN A 32 -7.05 16.77 5.82
CA ASN A 32 -5.80 16.68 5.10
C ASN A 32 -5.27 18.09 4.77
N TYR A 33 -4.19 18.49 5.44
CA TYR A 33 -3.58 19.81 5.26
C TYR A 33 -2.99 20.03 3.87
N HIS A 34 -2.58 18.96 3.18
CA HIS A 34 -2.00 19.07 1.84
C HIS A 34 -3.07 19.41 0.79
N TYR A 35 -4.24 18.79 0.90
CA TYR A 35 -5.37 19.00 -0.03
C TYR A 35 -6.40 20.03 0.48
N GLN A 36 -6.23 20.53 1.70
CA GLN A 36 -7.15 21.46 2.37
C GLN A 36 -8.61 20.96 2.40
N ALA A 37 -8.79 19.65 2.56
CA ALA A 37 -10.08 18.99 2.47
C ALA A 37 -10.25 17.93 3.57
N HIS A 38 -11.49 17.53 3.83
CA HIS A 38 -11.76 16.35 4.64
C HIS A 38 -11.82 15.12 3.74
N ASP A 39 -10.93 14.19 3.99
CA ASP A 39 -10.83 12.95 3.24
C ASP A 39 -10.52 11.75 4.14
N TYR A 40 -10.70 10.57 3.57
CA TYR A 40 -9.98 9.40 4.02
C TYR A 40 -8.61 9.40 3.38
N HIS A 41 -7.62 8.96 4.15
CA HIS A 41 -6.26 8.84 3.69
C HIS A 41 -5.74 7.41 3.91
N PRO A 42 -6.31 6.40 3.22
CA PRO A 42 -5.84 5.04 3.35
C PRO A 42 -4.39 4.93 2.85
N LYS A 43 -3.62 4.11 3.56
CA LYS A 43 -2.34 3.61 3.08
C LYS A 43 -2.59 2.41 2.18
N VAL A 44 -2.00 2.43 1.01
CA VAL A 44 -2.12 1.38 -0.01
C VAL A 44 -0.75 0.82 -0.34
N CYS A 45 -0.71 -0.48 -0.64
CA CYS A 45 0.47 -1.14 -1.17
C CYS A 45 0.14 -1.79 -2.50
N PHE A 46 0.92 -1.49 -3.53
CA PHE A 46 0.83 -2.11 -4.84
C PHE A 46 2.05 -2.98 -5.14
N ASP A 47 1.86 -4.01 -5.96
CA ASP A 47 2.94 -4.61 -6.73
C ASP A 47 3.16 -3.76 -7.98
N VAL A 48 4.32 -3.12 -8.10
CA VAL A 48 4.65 -2.26 -9.24
C VAL A 48 4.66 -3.04 -10.56
N LEU A 49 5.04 -4.32 -10.53
CA LEU A 49 5.20 -5.09 -11.77
C LEU A 49 3.87 -5.53 -12.36
N THR A 50 2.90 -5.80 -11.50
CA THR A 50 1.57 -6.28 -11.92
C THR A 50 0.47 -5.24 -11.76
N GLU A 51 0.80 -4.09 -11.17
CA GLU A 51 -0.13 -3.00 -10.81
C GLU A 51 -1.26 -3.43 -9.85
N ASN A 52 -1.11 -4.59 -9.22
CA ASN A 52 -2.12 -5.15 -8.33
C ASN A 52 -2.07 -4.50 -6.95
N LEU A 53 -3.25 -4.15 -6.40
CA LEU A 53 -3.39 -3.74 -5.02
C LEU A 53 -3.20 -4.95 -4.09
N LEU A 54 -2.16 -4.90 -3.26
CA LEU A 54 -1.80 -5.99 -2.34
C LEU A 54 -2.39 -5.81 -0.95
N ARG A 55 -2.48 -4.56 -0.48
CA ARG A 55 -2.98 -4.26 0.87
C ARG A 55 -3.50 -2.83 0.96
N THR A 56 -4.52 -2.62 1.79
CA THR A 56 -4.96 -1.29 2.22
C THR A 56 -5.26 -1.27 3.71
N THR A 57 -4.97 -0.16 4.36
CA THR A 57 -5.38 0.12 5.75
C THR A 57 -5.84 1.57 5.84
N LEU A 58 -7.01 1.79 6.43
CA LEU A 58 -7.47 3.13 6.77
C LEU A 58 -6.80 3.58 8.08
N TYR A 59 -5.96 4.60 8.00
CA TYR A 59 -5.45 5.31 9.17
C TYR A 59 -6.33 6.51 9.48
N ASP A 60 -6.22 7.02 10.70
CA ASP A 60 -6.83 8.31 11.05
C ASP A 60 -6.29 9.37 10.08
N GLY A 61 -7.18 10.12 9.43
CA GLY A 61 -6.89 10.91 8.22
C GLY A 61 -5.97 12.12 8.41
N THR A 62 -5.25 12.19 9.54
CA THR A 62 -4.20 13.17 9.83
C THR A 62 -2.79 12.58 9.73
N ASP A 63 -2.65 11.28 9.52
CA ASP A 63 -1.36 10.59 9.46
C ASP A 63 -0.71 10.63 8.06
N TYR A 64 0.61 10.81 8.03
CA TYR A 64 1.40 10.81 6.81
C TYR A 64 1.67 9.38 6.30
N CYS A 65 1.77 9.23 4.97
CA CYS A 65 2.03 7.95 4.30
C CYS A 65 3.24 7.16 4.85
N SER A 66 4.30 7.86 5.28
CA SER A 66 5.52 7.24 5.81
C SER A 66 5.40 6.69 7.23
N LYS A 67 4.49 7.25 8.06
CA LYS A 67 4.31 6.86 9.46
C LYS A 67 3.90 5.39 9.52
N ASP A 68 4.58 4.56 10.30
CA ASP A 68 4.27 3.13 10.44
C ASP A 68 4.28 2.31 9.13
N SER A 69 4.93 2.82 8.07
CA SER A 69 5.10 2.10 6.79
C SER A 69 5.79 0.75 6.96
N SER A 70 6.77 0.66 7.88
CA SER A 70 7.42 -0.61 8.22
C SER A 70 6.44 -1.60 8.85
N ASP A 71 5.64 -1.17 9.81
CA ASP A 71 4.66 -2.03 10.49
C ASP A 71 3.51 -2.45 9.56
N PHE A 72 3.16 -1.60 8.61
CA PHE A 72 2.24 -1.93 7.52
C PHE A 72 2.79 -3.01 6.58
N LEU A 73 4.06 -2.93 6.18
CA LEU A 73 4.69 -3.89 5.25
C LEU A 73 5.12 -5.21 5.90
N LYS A 74 5.58 -5.20 7.16
CA LYS A 74 6.06 -6.40 7.87
C LYS A 74 5.16 -7.64 7.70
N PRO A 75 3.84 -7.57 7.98
CA PRO A 75 2.96 -8.72 7.81
C PRO A 75 2.84 -9.18 6.35
N LEU A 76 2.82 -8.25 5.39
CA LEU A 76 2.76 -8.57 3.96
C LEU A 76 4.04 -9.29 3.50
N ILE A 77 5.21 -8.79 3.89
CA ILE A 77 6.49 -9.41 3.59
C ILE A 77 6.59 -10.80 4.22
N ALA A 78 6.13 -10.97 5.46
CA ALA A 78 6.14 -12.25 6.16
C ALA A 78 5.25 -13.29 5.45
N GLU A 79 4.07 -12.87 4.97
CA GLU A 79 3.17 -13.71 4.19
C GLU A 79 3.81 -14.17 2.88
N TYR A 80 4.39 -13.24 2.10
CA TYR A 80 5.07 -13.58 0.85
C TYR A 80 6.25 -14.54 1.06
N LYS A 81 7.08 -14.30 2.09
CA LYS A 81 8.20 -15.21 2.42
C LYS A 81 7.73 -16.61 2.79
N LYS A 82 6.56 -16.74 3.41
CA LYS A 82 5.98 -18.02 3.82
C LYS A 82 5.35 -18.77 2.65
N ASN A 83 4.55 -18.08 1.84
CA ASN A 83 3.74 -18.70 0.78
C ASN A 83 4.52 -18.85 -0.54
N TYR A 84 5.51 -17.98 -0.76
CA TYR A 84 6.29 -17.90 -2.00
C TYR A 84 7.79 -17.78 -1.70
N PRO A 85 8.43 -18.79 -1.09
CA PRO A 85 9.80 -18.71 -0.59
C PRO A 85 10.86 -18.49 -1.68
N PHE A 86 10.51 -18.73 -2.94
CA PHE A 86 11.38 -18.56 -4.11
C PHE A 86 11.26 -17.17 -4.75
N VAL A 87 10.34 -16.33 -4.30
CA VAL A 87 10.11 -14.99 -4.85
C VAL A 87 11.06 -13.99 -4.21
N HIS A 88 11.74 -13.20 -5.04
CA HIS A 88 12.60 -12.13 -4.60
C HIS A 88 11.78 -10.88 -4.26
N LEU A 89 11.81 -10.50 -2.98
CA LEU A 89 11.09 -9.34 -2.47
C LEU A 89 12.02 -8.13 -2.39
N THR A 90 11.67 -7.05 -3.08
CA THR A 90 12.40 -5.78 -3.01
C THR A 90 11.44 -4.62 -2.66
N PRO A 91 11.78 -3.78 -1.66
CA PRO A 91 11.15 -2.48 -1.55
C PRO A 91 11.61 -1.60 -2.71
N LYS A 92 10.74 -0.72 -3.21
CA LYS A 92 11.14 0.30 -4.19
C LYS A 92 12.26 1.17 -3.62
N GLN A 93 13.51 0.89 -4.02
CA GLN A 93 14.58 1.86 -3.93
C GLN A 93 14.28 2.95 -4.95
N ARG A 94 14.38 4.22 -4.54
CA ARG A 94 14.37 5.34 -5.48
C ARG A 94 15.48 5.07 -6.49
N LEU A 95 15.10 4.76 -7.74
CA LEU A 95 16.06 4.71 -8.85
C LEU A 95 16.82 6.05 -8.85
N PRO A 96 18.15 6.07 -8.92
CA PRO A 96 18.88 7.32 -9.02
C PRO A 96 18.38 8.09 -10.24
N SER A 97 18.05 9.37 -10.02
CA SER A 97 17.64 10.32 -11.06
C SER A 97 18.70 10.48 -12.14
#